data_AF-A0A949YSX8-F1
#
_entry.id   AF-A0A949YSX8-F1
#
_cell.length_a   1.000
_cell.length_b   1.000
_cell.length_c   1.000
_cell.angle_alpha   90.00
_cell.angle_beta   90.00
_cell.angle_gamma   90.00
#
_symmetry.space_group_name_H-M   'P 1'
#
loop_
_entity.id
_entity.type
_entity.pdbx_description
1 polymer ?
#
loop_
_entity_poly.entity_id
_entity_poly.type
_entity_poly.pdbx_seq_one_letter_code
_entity_poly.pdbx_strand_id
1 'polypeptide(L)' 'MINHKEQYSIWPADRPNPPGWRDAGREGLKPECLAYIKEVWTDMRPLSLRRQMGCRTGRMNR' A
#
# COMPACT_ATOMS: atom_id res chain seq x y z
N MET A 1 -0.27 -5.20 -7.93
CA MET A 1 -1.01 -5.96 -6.89
C MET A 1 -0.85 -5.30 -5.52
N ILE A 2 -1.83 -5.49 -4.64
CA ILE A 2 -1.86 -5.02 -3.24
C ILE A 2 -2.23 -6.16 -2.30
N ASN A 3 -1.66 -6.19 -1.09
CA ASN A 3 -2.02 -7.18 -0.05
C ASN A 3 -2.88 -6.58 1.08
N HIS A 4 -3.29 -7.41 2.03
CA HIS A 4 -4.08 -7.01 3.21
C HIS A 4 -3.35 -6.04 4.17
N LYS A 5 -2.03 -5.90 4.04
CA LYS A 5 -1.20 -4.95 4.80
C LYS A 5 -0.99 -3.63 4.04
N GLU A 6 -1.74 -3.38 2.97
CA GLU A 6 -1.62 -2.22 2.09
C GLU A 6 -0.22 -2.07 1.46
N GLN A 7 0.48 -3.18 1.24
CA GLN A 7 1.76 -3.18 0.54
C GLN A 7 1.53 -3.38 -0.95
N TYR A 8 2.23 -2.60 -1.76
CA TYR A 8 2.18 -2.68 -3.21
C TYR A 8 3.34 -3.51 -3.76
N SER A 9 3.06 -4.31 -4.78
CA SER A 9 4.09 -5.04 -5.53
C SER A 9 3.69 -5.14 -6.99
N ILE A 10 4.70 -5.32 -7.85
CA ILE A 10 4.53 -5.51 -9.29
C ILE A 10 4.56 -7.01 -9.55
N TRP A 11 3.54 -7.49 -10.26
CA TRP A 11 3.42 -8.88 -10.69
C TRP A 11 3.17 -8.92 -12.18
N PRO A 12 3.71 -9.90 -12.90
CA PRO A 12 3.35 -10.14 -14.29
C PRO A 12 1.86 -10.52 -14.41
N ALA A 13 1.12 -9.86 -15.31
CA ALA A 13 -0.31 -10.09 -15.51
C ALA A 13 -0.61 -11.45 -16.20
N ASP A 14 0.40 -12.07 -16.81
CA ASP A 14 0.34 -13.41 -17.40
C ASP A 14 0.34 -14.53 -16.34
N ARG A 15 0.53 -14.20 -15.06
CA ARG A 15 0.63 -15.17 -13.97
C ARG A 15 -0.54 -15.03 -13.01
N PRO A 16 -1.06 -16.16 -12.47
CA PRO A 16 -2.07 -16.10 -11.43
C PRO A 16 -1.55 -15.36 -10.20
N ASN A 17 -2.45 -14.65 -9.53
CA ASN A 17 -2.12 -13.89 -8.34
C ASN A 17 -1.76 -14.83 -7.17
N PRO A 18 -0.68 -14.53 -6.41
CA PRO A 18 -0.35 -15.31 -5.22
C PRO A 18 -1.48 -15.20 -4.17
N PRO A 19 -1.64 -16.24 -3.31
CA PRO A 19 -2.62 -16.20 -2.23
C PRO A 19 -2.43 -14.97 -1.34
N GLY A 20 -3.51 -14.24 -1.08
CA GLY A 20 -3.50 -13.03 -0.23
C GLY A 20 -3.07 -11.74 -0.93
N TRP A 21 -2.82 -11.78 -2.24
CA TRP A 21 -2.65 -10.63 -3.11
C TRP A 21 -3.87 -10.44 -4.00
N ARG A 22 -4.19 -9.18 -4.29
CA ARG A 22 -5.27 -8.80 -5.18
C ARG A 22 -4.81 -7.74 -6.16
N ASP A 23 -5.53 -7.60 -7.27
CA ASP A 23 -5.24 -6.57 -8.26
C ASP A 23 -5.42 -5.18 -7.66
N ALA A 24 -4.49 -4.29 -7.97
CA ALA A 24 -4.51 -2.91 -7.47
C ALA A 24 -5.33 -1.98 -8.38
N GLY A 25 -6.02 -2.53 -9.38
CA GLY A 25 -6.78 -1.77 -10.39
C GLY A 25 -5.89 -1.02 -11.41
N ARG A 26 -4.63 -1.42 -11.54
CA ARG A 26 -3.66 -0.88 -12.51
C ARG A 26 -2.85 -2.01 -13.14
N GLU A 27 -2.92 -2.09 -14.45
CA GLU A 27 -2.20 -3.03 -15.32
C GLU A 27 -1.60 -2.21 -16.45
N GLY A 28 -0.34 -2.47 -16.80
CA GLY A 28 0.37 -1.65 -17.78
C GLY A 28 1.86 -1.94 -17.77
N LEU A 29 2.63 -1.07 -18.42
CA LEU A 29 4.08 -1.23 -18.48
C LEU A 29 4.68 -1.10 -17.08
N LYS A 30 5.78 -1.82 -16.84
CA LYS A 30 6.55 -1.74 -15.59
C LYS A 30 6.78 -0.28 -15.10
N PRO A 31 7.21 0.69 -15.93
CA PRO A 31 7.37 2.08 -15.51
C PRO A 31 6.06 2.75 -15.06
N GLU A 32 4.93 2.47 -15.70
CA GLU A 32 3.62 3.04 -15.34
C GLU A 32 3.13 2.48 -14.01
N CYS A 33 3.27 1.16 -13.83
CA CYS A 33 2.99 0.49 -12.56
C CYS A 33 3.85 1.06 -11.42
N LEU A 34 5.14 1.31 -11.67
CA LEU A 34 6.04 1.92 -10.69
C LEU A 34 5.66 3.36 -10.35
N ALA A 35 5.28 4.17 -11.36
CA ALA A 35 4.85 5.55 -11.15
C ALA A 35 3.58 5.61 -10.29
N TYR A 36 2.59 4.76 -10.60
CA TYR A 36 1.38 4.62 -9.79
C TYR A 36 1.70 4.24 -8.35
N ILE A 37 2.55 3.22 -8.14
CA ILE A 37 2.97 2.81 -6.79
C ILE A 37 3.64 3.97 -6.04
N LYS A 38 4.49 4.77 -6.69
CA LYS A 38 5.09 5.96 -6.05
C LYS A 38 4.07 7.02 -5.67
N GLU A 39 3.03 7.21 -6.49
CA GLU A 39 1.96 8.18 -6.26
C GLU A 39 1.00 7.75 -5.13
N VAL A 40 0.63 6.47 -5.09
CA VAL A 40 -0.33 5.96 -4.09
C VAL A 40 0.33 5.50 -2.80
N TRP A 41 1.57 5.02 -2.87
CA TRP A 41 2.35 4.56 -1.71
C TRP A 41 3.22 5.69 -1.14
N THR A 42 2.63 6.85 -0.95
CA THR A 42 3.27 8.07 -0.44
C THR A 42 3.72 7.97 1.02
N ASP A 43 3.06 7.11 1.79
CA ASP A 43 3.39 6.91 3.19
C ASP A 43 3.69 5.43 3.43
N MET A 44 4.98 5.10 3.48
CA MET A 44 5.47 3.73 3.70
C MET A 44 5.38 3.27 5.16
N ARG A 45 4.80 4.08 6.07
CA ARG A 45 4.63 3.68 7.47
C ARG A 45 3.74 2.44 7.55
N PRO A 46 4.16 1.39 8.29
CA PRO A 46 3.31 0.24 8.54
C PRO A 46 1.95 0.67 9.10
N LEU A 47 0.88 0.01 8.66
CA LEU A 47 -0.51 0.25 9.07
C LEU A 47 -0.66 0.32 10.61
N SER A 48 0.11 -0.49 11.34
CA SER A 48 0.19 -0.49 12.81
C SER A 48 0.67 0.84 13.40
N LEU A 49 1.62 1.52 12.75
CA LEU A 49 2.17 2.80 13.20
C LEU A 49 1.18 3.95 12.93
N ARG A 50 0.46 3.91 11.81
CA ARG A 50 -0.60 4.89 11.50
C ARG A 50 -1.74 4.82 12.52
N ARG A 51 -2.14 3.61 12.93
CA ARG A 51 -3.16 3.40 13.98
C ARG A 51 -2.75 3.97 15.34
N GLN A 52 -1.47 3.86 15.71
CA GLN A 52 -0.96 4.45 16.96
C GLN A 52 -0.86 5.99 16.92
N MET A 53 -0.60 6.57 15.75
CA MET A 53 -0.46 8.03 15.58
C MET A 53 -1.80 8.78 15.56
N GLY A 54 -2.90 8.13 15.17
CA GLY A 54 -4.25 8.68 15.31
C GLY A 54 -4.71 8.79 16.77
N CYS A 55 -4.09 8.03 17.67
CA CYS A 55 -4.41 7.98 19.11
C CYS A 55 -3.36 8.72 19.98
N ARG A 56 -2.79 9.83 19.49
CA ARG A 56 -1.83 10.63 20.28
C ARG A 56 -2.00 12.14 20.21
N THR A 57 -3.21 12.63 19.93
CA THR A 57 -3.55 14.05 20.07
C THR A 57 -4.63 14.21 21.14
N GLY A 58 -4.21 14.18 22.39
CA GLY A 58 -5.14 14.25 23.52
C GLY A 58 -4.46 14.21 24.88
N ARG A 59 -3.32 14.88 25.06
CA ARG A 59 -2.81 15.21 26.40
C ARG A 59 -2.81 16.73 26.54
N MET A 60 -4.01 17.31 26.62
CA MET A 60 -4.18 18.59 27.29
C MET A 60 -3.99 18.32 28.78
N ASN A 61 -2.78 18.54 29.28
CA ASN A 61 -2.50 18.54 30.71
C ASN A 61 -2.91 19.92 31.23
N ARG A 62 -4.12 20.01 31.78
CA ARG A 62 -4.53 21.11 32.66
C ARG A 62 -4.19 20.73 34.10
#